data_AF-A0AAW2Z0E3-F1
#
_entry.id   AF-A0AAW2Z0E3-F1
#
_cell.length_a   1.000
_cell.length_b   1.000
_cell.length_c   1.000
_cell.angle_alpha   90.00
_cell.angle_beta   90.00
_cell.angle_gamma   90.00
#
_symmetry.space_group_name_H-M   'P 1'
#
loop_
_entity.id
_entity.type
_entity.pdbx_description
1 polymer ?
#
loop_
_entity_poly.entity_id
_entity_poly.type
_entity_poly.pdbx_seq_one_letter_code
_entity_poly.pdbx_strand_id
1 'polypeptide(L)'
;MHDPTTLNRQGNDIGTQYRSALFYYNEDQLKIAGQVKDRIQLKINKPIVTTFEKASAFFIGEDYHQKYLENNYGGYCNHRLHW
;
A
#
# COMPACT_ATOMS: atom_id res chain seq x y z
N MET A 1 4.12 6.36 -1.18
CA MET A 1 5.15 5.34 -0.86
C MET A 1 4.94 4.89 0.57
N HIS A 2 4.60 3.63 0.80
CA HIS A 2 4.22 3.12 2.12
C HIS A 2 5.44 2.74 2.98
N ASP A 3 5.25 2.68 4.31
CA ASP A 3 6.14 1.98 5.24
C ASP A 3 5.68 0.52 5.34
N PRO A 4 6.50 -0.47 4.88
CA PRO A 4 6.11 -1.89 4.88
C PRO A 4 6.17 -2.53 6.27
N THR A 5 6.60 -1.81 7.29
CA THR A 5 6.86 -2.32 8.65
C THR A 5 5.79 -1.90 9.67
N THR A 6 4.82 -1.07 9.27
CA THR A 6 3.73 -0.60 10.13
C THR A 6 2.44 -1.39 9.89
N LEU A 7 1.94 -2.02 10.95
CA LEU A 7 0.65 -2.72 10.90
C LEU A 7 -0.51 -1.71 11.00
N ASN A 8 -1.47 -1.81 10.07
CA ASN A 8 -2.72 -1.03 10.08
C ASN A 8 -2.54 0.50 10.23
N ARG A 9 -1.48 1.04 9.62
CA ARG A 9 -1.16 2.47 9.72
C ARG A 9 -0.22 2.90 8.59
N GLN A 10 -0.44 4.11 8.06
CA GLN A 10 0.50 4.81 7.17
C GLN A 10 0.57 6.29 7.56
N GLY A 11 1.75 6.76 7.96
CA GLY A 11 1.88 8.11 8.53
C GLY A 11 0.98 8.30 9.75
N ASN A 12 0.11 9.31 9.68
CA ASN A 12 -0.89 9.63 10.71
C ASN A 12 -2.23 8.92 10.51
N ASP A 13 -2.41 8.18 9.41
CA ASP A 13 -3.65 7.47 9.11
C ASP A 13 -3.61 6.08 9.76
N ILE A 14 -4.53 5.84 10.69
CA ILE A 14 -4.53 4.65 11.57
C ILE A 14 -5.85 3.90 11.41
N GLY A 15 -5.77 2.59 11.18
CA GLY A 15 -6.92 1.72 10.98
C GLY A 15 -6.64 0.58 9.99
N THR A 16 -7.46 -0.47 10.02
CA THR A 16 -7.33 -1.65 9.15
C THR A 16 -7.51 -1.33 7.66
N GLN A 17 -8.21 -0.24 7.35
CA GLN A 17 -8.35 0.33 6.01
C GLN A 17 -7.04 0.91 5.45
N TYR A 18 -6.04 1.16 6.31
CA TYR A 18 -4.72 1.67 5.94
C TYR A 18 -3.62 0.61 6.02
N ARG A 19 -3.98 -0.68 6.10
CA ARG A 19 -2.99 -1.77 6.06
C ARG A 19 -2.29 -1.83 4.70
N SER A 20 -1.00 -2.13 4.71
CA SER A 20 -0.25 -2.40 3.48
C SER A 20 -0.58 -3.81 2.98
N ALA A 21 -1.09 -3.92 1.75
CA ALA A 21 -1.44 -5.17 1.10
C ALA A 21 -1.05 -5.16 -0.38
N LEU A 22 -0.69 -6.33 -0.91
CA LEU A 22 -0.53 -6.58 -2.34
C LEU A 22 -1.59 -7.60 -2.76
N PHE A 23 -2.41 -7.22 -3.75
CA PHE A 23 -3.43 -8.08 -4.32
C PHE A 23 -2.92 -8.73 -5.61
N TYR A 24 -2.87 -10.06 -5.66
CA TYR A 24 -2.37 -10.81 -6.81
C TYR A 24 -3.50 -11.55 -7.54
N TYR A 25 -3.41 -11.66 -8.86
CA TYR A 25 -4.35 -12.40 -9.71
C TYR A 25 -3.88 -13.80 -10.05
N ASN A 26 -2.57 -14.05 -10.02
CA ASN A 26 -1.98 -15.34 -10.37
C ASN A 26 -0.72 -15.65 -9.53
N GLU A 27 -0.27 -16.90 -9.61
CA GLU A 27 0.86 -17.41 -8.84
C GLU A 27 2.21 -16.79 -9.23
N ASP A 28 2.37 -16.40 -10.50
CA ASP A 28 3.60 -15.75 -10.95
C ASP A 28 3.78 -14.39 -10.26
N GLN A 29 2.70 -13.61 -10.13
CA GLN A 29 2.70 -12.36 -9.37
C GLN A 29 3.03 -12.59 -7.89
N LEU A 30 2.46 -13.62 -7.26
CA LEU A 30 2.74 -13.97 -5.87
C LEU A 30 4.21 -14.35 -5.68
N LYS A 31 4.77 -15.16 -6.58
CA LYS A 31 6.16 -15.57 -6.56
C LYS A 31 7.11 -14.37 -6.70
N ILE A 32 6.84 -13.48 -7.65
CA ILE A 32 7.64 -12.26 -7.83
C ILE A 32 7.54 -11.35 -6.60
N ALA A 33 6.34 -11.18 -6.04
CA ALA A 33 6.14 -10.39 -4.83
C ALA A 33 6.94 -10.94 -3.64
N GLY A 34 6.96 -12.26 -3.45
CA GLY A 34 7.80 -12.94 -2.46
C GLY A 34 9.29 -12.63 -2.64
N GLN A 35 9.81 -12.79 -3.86
CA GLN A 35 11.21 -12.49 -4.17
C GLN A 35 11.56 -11.01 -3.96
N VAL A 36 10.63 -10.09 -4.19
CA VAL A 36 10.83 -8.66 -3.87
C VAL A 36 10.85 -8.46 -2.36
N LYS A 37 9.88 -9.03 -1.63
CA LYS A 37 9.81 -8.91 -0.17
C LYS A 37 11.09 -9.43 0.48
N ASP A 38 11.59 -10.59 0.06
CA ASP A 38 12.82 -11.17 0.62
C ASP A 38 14.02 -10.24 0.38
N ARG A 39 14.17 -9.72 -0.85
CA ARG A 39 15.25 -8.76 -1.19
C ARG A 39 15.16 -7.46 -0.39
N ILE A 40 13.96 -6.97 -0.10
CA ILE A 40 13.75 -5.75 0.68
C ILE A 40 13.93 -6.01 2.18
N GLN A 41 13.49 -7.17 2.68
CA GLN A 41 13.65 -7.56 4.08
C GLN A 41 15.12 -7.58 4.50
N LEU A 42 16.03 -7.98 3.60
CA LEU A 42 17.48 -7.93 3.83
C LEU A 42 18.02 -6.50 4.08
N LYS A 43 17.27 -5.47 3.67
CA LYS A 43 17.66 -4.05 3.80
C LYS A 43 16.97 -3.34 4.97
N ILE A 44 16.05 -4.01 5.66
CA ILE A 44 15.20 -3.40 6.69
C ILE A 44 15.27 -4.25 7.96
N ASN A 45 15.59 -3.62 9.09
CA ASN A 45 15.74 -4.34 10.38
C ASN A 45 14.41 -4.78 10.99
N LYS A 46 13.31 -4.11 10.63
CA LYS A 46 11.98 -4.47 11.10
C LYS A 46 11.32 -5.47 10.13
N PRO A 47 10.53 -6.42 10.64
CA PRO A 47 9.83 -7.36 9.78
C PRO A 47 8.82 -6.62 8.89
N ILE A 48 8.77 -7.01 7.62
CA ILE A 48 7.77 -6.56 6.66
C ILE A 48 6.45 -7.24 6.99
N VAL A 49 5.45 -6.44 7.32
CA VAL A 49 4.08 -6.87 7.69
C VAL A 49 3.08 -6.73 6.55
N THR A 50 3.54 -6.35 5.35
CA THR A 50 2.69 -6.29 4.15
C THR A 50 2.10 -7.67 3.81
N THR A 51 0.78 -7.73 3.63
CA THR A 51 0.04 -8.96 3.32
C THR A 51 0.02 -9.22 1.82
N PHE A 52 0.01 -10.50 1.42
CA PHE A 52 -0.23 -10.92 0.04
C PHE A 52 -1.58 -11.61 -0.02
N GLU A 53 -2.53 -10.99 -0.71
CA GLU A 53 -3.93 -11.40 -0.72
C GLU A 53 -4.33 -11.72 -2.17
N LYS A 54 -5.08 -12.81 -2.39
CA LYS A 54 -5.64 -13.07 -3.72
C LYS A 54 -6.65 -11.97 -4.03
N ALA A 55 -6.57 -11.39 -5.22
CA ALA A 55 -7.50 -10.35 -5.65
C ALA A 55 -8.94 -10.88 -5.56
N SER A 56 -9.80 -10.09 -4.93
CA SER A 56 -11.23 -10.37 -4.74
C SER A 56 -12.05 -9.20 -5.30
N ALA A 57 -13.34 -9.13 -4.95
CA ALA A 57 -14.20 -8.03 -5.38
C ALA A 57 -13.58 -6.67 -4.98
N PHE A 58 -13.40 -5.80 -5.97
CA PHE A 58 -12.94 -4.43 -5.77
C PHE A 58 -14.12 -3.49 -5.94
N PHE A 59 -14.40 -2.70 -4.91
CA PHE A 59 -15.46 -1.69 -4.91
C PHE A 59 -14.84 -0.34 -5.23
N ILE A 60 -15.31 0.28 -6.30
CA ILE A 60 -14.83 1.59 -6.74
C ILE A 60 -15.27 2.62 -5.68
N GLY A 61 -14.33 3.42 -5.20
CA GLY A 61 -14.64 4.55 -4.31
C GLY A 61 -15.44 5.63 -5.05
N GLU A 62 -16.23 6.40 -4.31
CA GLU A 62 -17.12 7.42 -4.86
C GLU A 62 -16.39 8.45 -5.73
N ASP A 63 -17.12 9.11 -6.63
CA ASP A 63 -16.55 10.02 -7.62
C ASP A 63 -15.68 11.13 -7.02
N TYR A 64 -16.00 11.63 -5.81
CA TYR A 64 -15.22 12.67 -5.14
C TYR A 64 -13.84 12.18 -4.63
N HIS A 65 -13.63 10.87 -4.51
CA HIS A 65 -12.32 10.28 -4.21
C HIS A 65 -11.45 10.10 -5.45
N GLN A 66 -12.05 10.06 -6.64
CA GLN A 66 -11.31 9.88 -7.89
C GLN A 66 -10.52 11.14 -8.22
N LYS A 67 -9.23 10.96 -8.53
CA LYS A 67 -8.29 12.07 -8.80
C LYS A 67 -8.30 13.15 -7.71
N TYR A 68 -8.50 12.75 -6.44
CA TYR A 68 -8.69 13.66 -5.32
C TYR A 68 -7.64 14.79 -5.26
N LEU A 69 -6.35 14.49 -5.45
CA LEU A 69 -5.27 15.49 -5.39
C LEU A 69 -5.22 16.43 -6.60
N GLU A 70 -5.72 16.01 -7.77
CA GLU A 70 -5.84 16.89 -8.95
C GLU A 70 -7.03 17.84 -8.78
N ASN A 71 -8.11 17.36 -8.15
CA ASN A 71 -9.34 18.12 -7.95
C ASN A 71 -9.31 19.00 -6.69
N ASN A 72 -8.43 18.72 -5.73
CA ASN A 72 -8.30 19.44 -4.47
C ASN A 72 -6.85 19.89 -4.28
N TYR A 73 -6.51 21.05 -4.86
CA TYR A 73 -5.18 21.66 -4.69
C TYR A 73 -4.90 21.92 -3.20
N GLY A 74 -3.77 21.41 -2.70
CA GLY A 74 -3.44 21.46 -1.26
C GLY A 74 -4.20 20.46 -0.39
N GLY A 75 -4.95 19.53 -1.01
CA GLY A 75 -5.61 18.43 -0.33
C GLY A 75 -4.63 17.56 0.47
N TYR A 76 -5.16 16.85 1.45
CA TYR A 76 -4.34 16.03 2.35
C TYR A 76 -3.55 14.97 1.56
N CYS A 77 -2.24 14.93 1.80
CA CYS A 77 -1.36 13.89 1.28
C CYS A 77 -0.29 13.55 2.32
N ASN A 78 -0.39 12.36 2.91
CA ASN A 78 0.61 11.80 3.83
C ASN A 78 1.89 11.34 3.12
N HIS A 79 1.87 11.28 1.80
CA HIS A 79 3.01 10.91 0.96
C HIS A 79 3.48 12.15 0.22
N ARG A 80 4.41 12.92 0.80
CA ARG A 80 5.04 14.00 0.05
C ARG A 80 5.71 13.40 -1.19
N LEU A 81 5.18 13.73 -2.37
CA LEU A 81 5.97 13.70 -3.59
C LEU A 81 7.02 14.78 -3.40
N HIS A 82 8.23 14.39 -2.99
CA HIS A 82 9.39 15.22 -3.21
C HIS A 82 9.62 15.24 -4.72
N TRP A 83 9.20 16.32 -5.37
CA TRP A 83 9.70 16.72 -6.68
C TRP A 83 10.85 17.69 -6.43
#